data_AF-A0A7R9PZ54-F1
#
_entry.id   AF-A0A7R9PZ54-F1
#
_cell.length_a   1.000
_cell.length_b   1.000
_cell.length_c   1.000
_cell.angle_alpha   90.00
_cell.angle_beta   90.00
_cell.angle_gamma   90.00
#
_symmetry.space_group_name_H-M   'P 1'
#
loop_
_entity.id
_entity.type
_entity.pdbx_description
1 polymer ?
#
loop_
_entity_poly.entity_id
_entity_poly.type
_entity_poly.pdbx_seq_one_letter_code
_entity_poly.pdbx_strand_id
1 'polypeptide(L)'
;CDAVLHFLLVWYHCTLTIRESILVVNGSRIKGWWRTLHFLTTVLAGVMVVWPDGSSYTKFRIQFLSYICYSSFLQFLQYYYQYGCLYRLRALGERYDMDITIQGFHSWMWRGLGFLLPFLYFGYVFQFYNAYTLYNMYTQDVSCVEWQVPAVAALYFAIFLGNTLTTSLVIQQKLTGKLVVKPKMK
;
A
#
# COMPACT_ATOMS: atom_id res chain seq x y z
N CYS A 1 16.08 -12.12 -17.87
CA CYS A 1 14.80 -12.07 -18.60
C CYS A 1 13.77 -11.34 -17.76
N ASP A 2 13.39 -10.13 -18.14
CA ASP A 2 12.46 -9.29 -17.39
C ASP A 2 11.11 -9.95 -17.11
N ALA A 3 10.65 -10.83 -18.01
CA ALA A 3 9.43 -11.60 -17.82
C ALA A 3 9.44 -12.47 -16.55
N VAL A 4 10.58 -13.07 -16.20
CA VAL A 4 10.71 -13.91 -14.97
C VAL A 4 10.63 -13.04 -13.72
N LEU A 5 11.18 -11.82 -13.77
CA LEU A 5 11.13 -10.87 -12.66
C LEU A 5 9.71 -10.33 -12.46
N HIS A 6 9.00 -10.00 -13.55
CA HIS A 6 7.59 -9.60 -13.50
C HIS A 6 6.70 -10.74 -13.00
N PHE A 7 6.95 -11.97 -13.45
CA PHE A 7 6.21 -13.16 -13.01
C PHE A 7 6.44 -13.46 -11.51
N LEU A 8 7.69 -13.40 -11.03
CA LEU A 8 8.02 -13.54 -9.61
C LEU A 8 7.37 -12.46 -8.75
N LEU A 9 7.30 -11.24 -9.26
CA LEU A 9 6.70 -10.13 -8.55
C LEU A 9 5.18 -10.29 -8.44
N VAL A 10 4.53 -10.66 -9.54
CA VAL A 10 3.09 -10.99 -9.58
C VAL A 10 2.80 -12.15 -8.64
N TRP A 11 3.63 -13.20 -8.67
CA TRP A 11 3.53 -14.33 -7.77
C TRP A 11 3.63 -13.90 -6.30
N TYR A 12 4.60 -13.04 -5.97
CA TYR A 12 4.78 -12.51 -4.62
C TYR A 12 3.57 -11.70 -4.15
N HIS A 13 3.09 -10.75 -4.98
CA HIS A 13 1.93 -9.91 -4.64
C HIS A 13 0.63 -10.72 -4.55
N CYS A 14 0.46 -11.74 -5.40
CA CYS A 14 -0.68 -12.66 -5.35
C CYS A 14 -0.63 -13.49 -4.06
N THR A 15 0.53 -14.05 -3.71
CA THR A 15 0.71 -14.83 -2.47
C THR A 15 0.43 -13.99 -1.22
N LEU A 16 0.88 -12.73 -1.20
CA LEU A 16 0.62 -11.80 -0.10
C LEU A 16 -0.88 -11.51 0.04
N THR A 17 -1.57 -11.28 -1.08
CA THR A 17 -3.02 -11.04 -1.12
C THR A 17 -3.82 -12.26 -0.65
N ILE A 18 -3.41 -13.46 -1.06
CA ILE A 18 -4.03 -14.73 -0.61
C ILE A 18 -3.82 -14.92 0.90
N ARG A 19 -2.59 -14.72 1.39
CA ARG A 19 -2.27 -14.83 2.82
C ARG A 19 -3.08 -13.87 3.68
N GLU A 20 -3.22 -12.61 3.25
CA GLU A 20 -4.03 -11.62 3.95
C GLU A 20 -5.52 -11.95 3.90
N SER A 21 -6.01 -12.49 2.78
CA SER A 21 -7.40 -12.97 2.65
C SER A 21 -7.70 -14.09 3.66
N ILE A 22 -6.78 -15.05 3.81
CA ILE A 22 -6.88 -16.15 4.78
C ILE A 22 -6.88 -15.62 6.22
N LEU A 23 -6.03 -14.65 6.56
CA LEU A 23 -5.98 -14.05 7.90
C LEU A 23 -7.29 -13.39 8.32
N VAL A 24 -8.07 -12.86 7.36
CA VAL A 24 -9.39 -12.28 7.66
C VAL A 24 -10.48 -13.34 7.81
N VAL A 25 -10.45 -14.39 6.99
CA VAL A 25 -11.36 -15.55 7.17
C VAL A 25 -11.15 -16.18 8.55
N ASN A 26 -9.92 -16.13 9.08
CA ASN A 26 -9.57 -16.53 10.44
C ASN A 26 -9.95 -15.51 11.54
N GLY A 27 -10.74 -14.47 11.22
CA GLY A 27 -11.31 -13.55 12.21
C GLY A 27 -10.51 -12.28 12.50
N SER A 28 -9.45 -11.97 11.74
CA SER A 28 -8.71 -10.71 11.89
C SER A 28 -9.55 -9.50 11.46
N ARG A 29 -9.70 -8.50 12.36
CA ARG A 29 -10.44 -7.25 12.08
C ARG A 29 -9.60 -6.27 11.25
N ILE A 30 -9.48 -6.54 9.95
CA ILE A 30 -8.78 -5.66 9.00
C ILE A 30 -9.76 -4.63 8.42
N LYS A 31 -9.33 -3.36 8.31
CA LYS A 31 -10.16 -2.29 7.72
C LYS A 31 -10.49 -2.62 6.25
N GLY A 32 -11.75 -2.50 5.87
CA GLY A 32 -12.25 -2.89 4.53
C GLY A 32 -11.51 -2.23 3.36
N TRP A 33 -11.08 -0.97 3.49
CA TRP A 33 -10.31 -0.29 2.44
C TRP A 33 -8.98 -0.98 2.11
N TRP A 34 -8.26 -1.46 3.13
CA TRP A 34 -7.00 -2.18 2.92
C TRP A 34 -7.21 -3.43 2.08
N ARG A 35 -8.33 -4.15 2.28
CA ARG A 35 -8.70 -5.31 1.44
C ARG A 35 -8.92 -4.90 -0.02
N THR A 36 -9.69 -3.84 -0.26
CA THR A 36 -9.95 -3.34 -1.60
C THR A 36 -8.66 -2.92 -2.30
N LEU A 37 -7.72 -2.31 -1.57
CA LEU A 37 -6.41 -1.92 -2.09
C LEU A 37 -5.58 -3.12 -2.57
N HIS A 38 -5.47 -4.18 -1.77
CA HIS A 38 -4.74 -5.39 -2.16
C HIS A 38 -5.37 -6.07 -3.38
N PHE A 39 -6.70 -6.11 -3.43
CA PHE A 39 -7.43 -6.63 -4.58
C PHE A 39 -7.17 -5.82 -5.84
N LEU A 40 -7.27 -4.49 -5.78
CA LEU A 40 -6.97 -3.60 -6.90
C LEU A 40 -5.52 -3.74 -7.37
N THR A 41 -4.57 -3.94 -6.45
CA THR A 41 -3.15 -4.15 -6.78
C THR A 41 -2.92 -5.50 -7.48
N THR A 42 -3.68 -6.53 -7.13
CA THR A 42 -3.63 -7.83 -7.82
C THR A 42 -4.21 -7.74 -9.23
N VAL A 43 -5.33 -7.04 -9.40
CA VAL A 43 -5.91 -6.77 -10.72
C VAL A 43 -4.92 -5.98 -11.58
N LEU A 44 -4.31 -4.92 -11.04
CA LEU A 44 -3.27 -4.13 -11.70
C LEU A 44 -2.11 -5.02 -12.17
N ALA A 45 -1.59 -5.88 -11.30
CA ALA A 45 -0.52 -6.81 -11.64
C ALA A 45 -0.94 -7.79 -12.76
N GLY A 46 -2.19 -8.29 -12.72
CA GLY A 46 -2.74 -9.12 -13.78
C GLY A 46 -2.84 -8.41 -15.13
N VAL A 47 -3.33 -7.17 -15.15
CA VAL A 47 -3.40 -6.36 -16.39
C VAL A 47 -2.01 -6.07 -16.94
N MET A 48 -1.02 -5.81 -16.09
CA MET A 48 0.38 -5.61 -16.51
C MET A 48 1.00 -6.88 -17.14
N VAL A 49 0.59 -8.08 -16.73
CA VAL A 49 1.07 -9.35 -17.33
C VAL A 49 0.46 -9.59 -18.71
N VAL A 50 -0.79 -9.17 -18.92
CA VAL A 50 -1.49 -9.31 -20.21
C VAL A 50 -1.11 -8.19 -21.19
N TRP A 51 -0.29 -7.22 -20.76
CA TRP A 51 0.19 -6.15 -21.62
C TRP A 51 1.24 -6.71 -22.61
N PRO A 52 0.98 -6.68 -23.93
CA PRO A 52 1.96 -7.13 -24.92
C PRO A 52 3.22 -6.24 -24.95
N ASP A 53 4.34 -6.80 -25.40
CA ASP A 53 5.61 -6.08 -25.56
C ASP A 53 5.52 -5.03 -26.69
N GLY A 54 4.91 -3.89 -26.40
CA GLY A 54 4.75 -2.74 -27.29
C GLY A 54 5.70 -1.57 -26.99
N SER A 55 5.65 -0.54 -27.84
CA SER A 55 6.36 0.73 -27.64
C SER A 55 5.93 1.41 -26.33
N SER A 56 4.63 1.38 -26.03
CA SER A 56 4.05 1.94 -24.81
C SER A 56 4.50 1.23 -23.55
N TYR A 57 4.57 -0.11 -23.58
CA TYR A 57 5.09 -0.91 -22.48
C TYR A 57 6.56 -0.61 -22.20
N THR A 58 7.39 -0.51 -23.25
CA THR A 58 8.83 -0.23 -23.10
C THR A 58 9.09 1.14 -22.47
N LYS A 59 8.30 2.17 -22.85
CA LYS A 59 8.38 3.52 -22.25
C LYS A 59 7.98 3.51 -20.77
N PHE A 60 6.95 2.75 -20.39
CA PHE A 60 6.42 2.74 -19.02
C PHE A 60 7.17 1.78 -18.09
N ARG A 61 7.85 0.76 -18.62
CA ARG A 61 8.52 -0.31 -17.84
C ARG A 61 9.46 0.19 -16.75
N ILE A 62 10.29 1.20 -17.02
CA ILE A 62 11.22 1.74 -16.01
C ILE A 62 10.46 2.45 -14.87
N GLN A 63 9.39 3.17 -15.20
CA GLN A 63 8.54 3.80 -14.19
C GLN A 63 7.80 2.75 -13.35
N PHE A 64 7.28 1.70 -13.99
CA PHE A 64 6.65 0.58 -13.29
C PHE A 64 7.63 -0.14 -12.34
N LEU A 65 8.84 -0.47 -12.81
CA LEU A 65 9.85 -1.14 -11.98
C LEU A 65 10.27 -0.30 -10.77
N SER A 66 10.47 1.01 -10.96
CA SER A 66 10.76 1.92 -9.85
C SER A 66 9.60 2.02 -8.87
N TYR A 67 8.35 2.05 -9.35
CA TYR A 67 7.15 1.98 -8.51
C TYR A 67 7.09 0.70 -7.69
N ILE A 68 7.40 -0.44 -8.29
CA ILE A 68 7.42 -1.73 -7.61
C ILE A 68 8.50 -1.79 -6.52
N CYS A 69 9.72 -1.34 -6.81
CA CYS A 69 10.80 -1.26 -5.84
C CYS A 69 10.39 -0.37 -4.64
N TYR A 70 9.80 0.78 -4.94
CA TYR A 70 9.31 1.70 -3.92
C TYR A 70 8.16 1.12 -3.10
N SER A 71 7.20 0.45 -3.75
CA SER A 71 6.08 -0.22 -3.07
C SER A 71 6.57 -1.35 -2.16
N SER A 72 7.60 -2.08 -2.57
CA SER A 72 8.21 -3.15 -1.76
C SER A 72 8.89 -2.58 -0.52
N PHE A 73 9.56 -1.43 -0.66
CA PHE A 73 10.12 -0.69 0.47
C PHE A 73 9.02 -0.23 1.43
N LEU A 74 7.92 0.36 0.94
CA LEU A 74 6.78 0.73 1.79
C LEU A 74 6.16 -0.48 2.50
N GLN A 75 6.02 -1.62 1.81
CA GLN A 75 5.49 -2.86 2.39
C GLN A 75 6.38 -3.34 3.54
N PHE A 76 7.70 -3.24 3.38
CA PHE A 76 8.65 -3.54 4.44
C PHE A 76 8.43 -2.62 5.64
N LEU A 77 8.37 -1.30 5.44
CA LEU A 77 8.12 -0.35 6.54
C LEU A 77 6.79 -0.63 7.26
N GLN A 78 5.72 -0.91 6.51
CA GLN A 78 4.41 -1.26 7.05
C GLN A 78 4.45 -2.56 7.86
N TYR A 79 5.17 -3.58 7.38
CA TYR A 79 5.35 -4.85 8.08
C TYR A 79 6.02 -4.66 9.44
N TYR A 80 7.13 -3.91 9.50
CA TYR A 80 7.81 -3.61 10.76
C TYR A 80 6.88 -2.85 11.71
N TYR A 81 6.16 -1.84 11.20
CA TYR A 81 5.21 -1.09 12.00
C TYR A 81 4.09 -1.96 12.59
N GLN A 82 3.49 -2.83 11.78
CA GLN A 82 2.42 -3.74 12.22
C GLN A 82 2.96 -4.77 13.23
N TYR A 83 4.13 -5.33 12.98
CA TYR A 83 4.79 -6.27 13.88
C TYR A 83 5.06 -5.64 15.25
N GLY A 84 5.55 -4.40 15.29
CA GLY A 84 5.78 -3.67 16.54
C GLY A 84 4.49 -3.34 17.29
N CYS A 85 3.41 -3.00 16.58
CA CYS A 85 2.11 -2.78 17.19
C CYS A 85 1.54 -4.06 17.82
N LEU A 86 1.65 -5.20 17.10
CA LEU A 86 1.22 -6.51 17.58
C LEU A 86 2.05 -6.98 18.78
N TYR A 87 3.37 -6.80 18.73
CA TYR A 87 4.27 -7.11 19.83
C TYR A 87 3.90 -6.30 21.08
N ARG A 88 3.63 -4.99 20.93
CA ARG A 88 3.19 -4.14 22.03
C ARG A 88 1.84 -4.59 22.59
N LEU A 89 0.87 -4.94 21.75
CA LEU A 89 -0.43 -5.47 22.23
C LEU A 89 -0.26 -6.79 22.99
N ARG A 90 0.68 -7.66 22.57
CA ARG A 90 1.03 -8.91 23.25
C ARG A 90 1.79 -8.67 24.56
N ALA A 91 2.71 -7.71 24.60
CA ALA A 91 3.47 -7.33 25.80
C ALA A 91 2.62 -6.57 26.84
N LEU A 92 1.60 -5.84 26.40
CA LEU A 92 0.65 -5.12 27.27
C LEU A 92 -0.44 -6.02 27.88
N GLY A 93 -0.47 -7.31 27.56
CA GLY A 93 -1.64 -8.16 27.71
C GLY A 93 -2.06 -8.54 29.14
N GLU A 94 -2.46 -7.58 29.99
CA GLU A 94 -2.66 -7.84 31.43
C GLU A 94 -1.30 -8.05 32.14
N ARG A 95 -0.90 -7.05 32.96
CA ARG A 95 0.24 -7.00 33.92
C ARG A 95 1.47 -7.90 33.66
N TYR A 96 2.61 -7.30 33.35
CA TYR A 96 3.64 -6.88 34.34
C TYR A 96 4.78 -6.12 33.65
N ASP A 97 5.38 -5.19 34.41
CA ASP A 97 6.49 -4.34 34.00
C ASP A 97 7.69 -5.14 33.45
N MET A 98 8.16 -4.74 32.27
CA MET A 98 9.55 -4.96 31.91
C MET A 98 10.05 -3.74 31.15
N ASP A 99 10.72 -2.88 31.91
CA ASP A 99 11.44 -1.71 31.40
C ASP A 99 12.50 -2.18 30.39
N ILE A 100 12.46 -1.58 29.20
CA ILE A 100 13.54 -1.69 28.22
C ILE A 100 13.91 -0.26 27.81
N THR A 101 15.06 0.20 28.29
CA THR A 101 15.70 1.47 27.93
C THR A 101 16.28 1.39 26.52
N ILE A 102 15.44 1.37 25.49
CA ILE A 102 15.91 1.57 24.12
C ILE A 102 15.68 3.01 23.69
N GLN A 103 16.82 3.65 23.40
CA GLN A 103 17.04 5.03 22.98
C GLN A 103 15.92 5.62 22.11
N GLY A 104 15.59 6.87 22.40
CA GLY A 104 14.39 7.59 21.97
C GLY A 104 14.09 7.62 20.46
N PHE A 105 15.02 7.26 19.58
CA PHE A 105 14.77 7.17 18.13
C PHE A 105 13.97 5.93 17.74
N HIS A 106 14.28 4.75 18.31
CA HIS A 106 13.50 3.53 18.10
C HIS A 106 12.13 3.63 18.81
N SER A 107 12.05 4.23 19.98
CA SER A 107 10.74 4.47 20.62
C SER A 107 9.87 5.44 19.80
N TRP A 108 10.42 6.54 19.28
CA TRP A 108 9.69 7.51 18.46
C TRP A 108 9.21 6.94 17.11
N MET A 109 10.10 6.25 16.38
CA MET A 109 9.82 5.64 15.09
C MET A 109 8.75 4.53 15.17
N TRP A 110 8.66 3.84 16.32
CA TRP A 110 7.72 2.73 16.56
C TRP A 110 6.46 3.11 17.36
N ARG A 111 6.41 4.33 17.89
CA ARG A 111 5.25 4.91 18.59
C ARG A 111 4.40 5.82 17.69
N GLY A 112 4.93 6.26 16.55
CA GLY A 112 4.25 7.21 15.67
C GLY A 112 3.80 6.62 14.33
N LEU A 113 2.49 6.46 14.14
CA LEU A 113 1.86 6.42 12.79
C LEU A 113 2.36 7.59 11.90
N GLY A 114 2.79 8.71 12.51
CA GLY A 114 3.31 9.89 11.83
C GLY A 114 4.68 9.70 11.16
N PHE A 115 5.50 8.71 11.54
CA PHE A 115 6.75 8.41 10.83
C PHE A 115 6.48 7.70 9.49
N LEU A 116 5.52 6.77 9.47
CA LEU A 116 5.15 6.02 8.27
C LEU A 116 4.39 6.89 7.25
N LEU A 117 3.61 7.85 7.73
CA LEU A 117 2.71 8.68 6.93
C LEU A 117 3.39 9.49 5.81
N PRO A 118 4.53 10.19 6.01
CA PRO A 118 5.20 10.93 4.94
C PRO A 118 5.69 10.01 3.80
N PHE A 119 6.22 8.82 4.13
CA PHE A 119 6.58 7.83 3.12
C PHE A 119 5.35 7.33 2.36
N LEU A 120 4.25 7.11 3.08
CA LEU A 120 2.99 6.70 2.45
C LEU A 120 2.45 7.77 1.48
N TYR A 121 2.51 9.04 1.88
CA TYR A 121 2.07 10.16 1.05
C TYR A 121 2.94 10.33 -0.20
N PHE A 122 4.25 10.13 -0.08
CA PHE A 122 5.14 10.09 -1.25
C PHE A 122 4.72 8.97 -2.22
N GLY A 123 4.38 7.79 -1.69
CA GLY A 123 3.80 6.71 -2.49
C GLY A 123 2.53 7.10 -3.22
N TYR A 124 1.65 7.88 -2.59
CA TYR A 124 0.41 8.37 -3.22
C TYR A 124 0.70 9.36 -4.35
N VAL A 125 1.62 10.29 -4.14
CA VAL A 125 2.09 11.21 -5.19
C VAL A 125 2.66 10.41 -6.37
N PHE A 126 3.41 9.35 -6.08
CA PHE A 126 3.96 8.50 -7.13
C PHE A 126 2.87 7.70 -7.88
N GLN A 127 1.83 7.24 -7.18
CA GLN A 127 0.65 6.61 -7.82
C GLN A 127 -0.06 7.59 -8.77
N PHE A 128 -0.25 8.83 -8.34
CA PHE A 128 -0.85 9.87 -9.18
C PHE A 128 0.03 10.20 -10.39
N TYR A 129 1.35 10.31 -10.21
CA TYR A 129 2.29 10.53 -11.30
C TYR A 129 2.25 9.43 -12.35
N ASN A 130 2.16 8.16 -11.94
CA ASN A 130 2.00 7.03 -12.85
C ASN A 130 0.66 7.13 -13.61
N ALA A 131 -0.45 7.41 -12.92
CA ALA A 131 -1.76 7.58 -13.55
C ALA A 131 -1.76 8.71 -14.59
N TYR A 132 -1.17 9.86 -14.24
CA TYR A 132 -1.06 11.02 -15.14
C TYR A 132 -0.21 10.71 -16.37
N THR A 133 0.93 10.04 -16.19
CA THR A 133 1.82 9.67 -17.29
C THR A 133 1.12 8.72 -18.26
N LEU A 134 0.44 7.69 -17.75
CA LEU A 134 -0.33 6.75 -18.56
C LEU A 134 -1.50 7.43 -19.29
N TYR A 135 -2.22 8.35 -18.63
CA TYR A 135 -3.30 9.11 -19.23
C TYR A 135 -2.80 10.02 -20.37
N ASN A 136 -1.65 10.67 -20.17
CA ASN A 136 -1.04 11.51 -21.20
C ASN A 136 -0.56 10.65 -22.40
N MET A 137 0.01 9.48 -22.14
CA MET A 137 0.36 8.52 -23.20
C MET A 137 -0.87 8.05 -24.00
N TYR A 138 -1.99 7.78 -23.34
CA TYR A 138 -3.25 7.43 -24.00
C TYR A 138 -3.79 8.56 -24.89
N THR A 139 -3.65 9.81 -24.45
CA THR A 139 -4.21 10.97 -25.17
C THR A 139 -3.33 11.44 -26.33
N GLN A 140 -2.00 11.27 -26.23
CA GLN A 140 -1.03 11.78 -27.21
C GLN A 140 -0.66 10.76 -28.30
N ASP A 141 -0.64 9.45 -28.01
CA ASP A 141 -0.31 8.42 -29.00
C ASP A 141 -1.59 7.90 -29.68
N VAL A 142 -1.89 8.39 -30.89
CA VAL A 142 -3.02 7.92 -31.75
C VAL A 142 -2.90 6.42 -32.09
N SER A 143 -1.71 5.85 -31.99
CA SER A 143 -1.42 4.42 -32.24
C SER A 143 -1.67 3.51 -31.03
N CYS A 144 -2.02 4.05 -29.87
CA CYS A 144 -2.31 3.26 -28.66
C CYS A 144 -3.72 2.67 -28.70
N VAL A 145 -3.90 1.58 -29.45
CA VAL A 145 -5.16 0.78 -29.44
C VAL A 145 -5.24 -0.15 -28.21
N GLU A 146 -4.19 -0.18 -27.39
CA GLU A 146 -4.08 -1.04 -26.21
C GLU A 146 -4.99 -0.54 -25.07
N TRP A 147 -6.06 -1.28 -24.80
CA TRP A 147 -7.00 -1.00 -23.71
C TRP A 147 -6.35 -1.10 -22.31
N GLN A 148 -5.19 -1.74 -22.21
CA GLN A 148 -4.41 -1.87 -20.99
C GLN A 148 -3.94 -0.51 -20.47
N VAL A 149 -3.54 0.42 -21.35
CA VAL A 149 -3.04 1.76 -20.97
C VAL A 149 -4.09 2.54 -20.16
N PRO A 150 -5.32 2.78 -20.66
CA PRO A 150 -6.34 3.49 -19.89
C PRO A 150 -6.84 2.68 -18.69
N ALA A 151 -6.86 1.34 -18.76
CA ALA A 151 -7.27 0.50 -17.62
C ALA A 151 -6.30 0.62 -16.44
N VAL A 152 -4.98 0.54 -16.70
CA VAL A 152 -3.92 0.71 -15.69
C VAL A 152 -3.92 2.14 -15.14
N ALA A 153 -4.13 3.15 -15.99
CA ALA A 153 -4.27 4.54 -15.55
C ALA A 153 -5.44 4.72 -14.56
N ALA A 154 -6.60 4.17 -14.90
CA ALA A 154 -7.79 4.24 -14.06
C ALA A 154 -7.60 3.51 -12.71
N LEU A 155 -6.94 2.36 -12.71
CA LEU A 155 -6.63 1.62 -11.49
C LEU A 155 -5.69 2.40 -10.56
N TYR A 156 -4.59 2.96 -11.09
CA TYR A 156 -3.69 3.80 -10.29
C TYR A 156 -4.41 5.03 -9.70
N PHE A 157 -5.30 5.65 -10.47
CA PHE A 157 -6.08 6.79 -10.00
C PHE A 157 -7.09 6.40 -8.91
N ALA A 158 -7.81 5.29 -9.07
CA ALA A 158 -8.73 4.77 -8.06
C ALA A 158 -8.02 4.42 -6.74
N ILE A 159 -6.84 3.80 -6.85
CA ILE A 159 -5.97 3.49 -5.71
C ILE A 159 -5.52 4.78 -5.01
N PHE A 160 -5.03 5.77 -5.77
CA PHE A 160 -4.60 7.06 -5.24
C PHE A 160 -5.72 7.77 -4.47
N LEU A 161 -6.91 7.86 -5.06
CA LEU A 161 -8.05 8.53 -4.44
C LEU A 161 -8.42 7.88 -3.12
N GLY A 162 -8.62 6.56 -3.10
CA GLY A 162 -9.05 5.92 -1.86
C GLY A 162 -7.96 5.85 -0.80
N ASN A 163 -6.68 5.76 -1.19
CA ASN A 163 -5.55 5.89 -0.26
C ASN A 163 -5.49 7.29 0.39
N THR A 164 -5.69 8.33 -0.42
CA THR A 164 -5.71 9.71 0.06
C THR A 164 -6.91 9.95 0.98
N LEU A 165 -8.11 9.51 0.59
CA LEU A 165 -9.33 9.67 1.39
C LEU A 165 -9.21 8.93 2.72
N THR A 166 -8.79 7.66 2.72
CA THR A 166 -8.70 6.88 3.96
C THR A 166 -7.60 7.38 4.89
N THR A 167 -6.47 7.84 4.35
CA THR A 167 -5.40 8.44 5.16
C THR A 167 -5.86 9.76 5.76
N SER A 168 -6.49 10.63 4.97
CA SER A 168 -7.07 11.89 5.44
C SER A 168 -8.11 11.67 6.54
N LEU A 169 -8.99 10.67 6.40
CA LEU A 169 -9.95 10.31 7.43
C LEU A 169 -9.27 9.84 8.74
N VAL A 170 -8.20 9.06 8.64
CA VAL A 170 -7.43 8.62 9.82
C VAL A 170 -6.72 9.80 10.49
N ILE A 171 -6.16 10.73 9.71
CA ILE A 171 -5.55 11.95 10.23
C ILE A 171 -6.62 12.80 10.92
N GLN A 172 -7.76 13.04 10.28
CA GLN A 172 -8.87 13.78 10.87
C GLN A 172 -9.36 13.13 12.16
N GLN A 173 -9.56 11.81 12.19
CA GLN A 173 -9.95 11.09 13.42
C GLN A 173 -8.92 11.25 14.55
N LYS A 174 -7.64 11.29 14.20
CA LYS A 174 -6.55 11.48 15.17
C LYS A 174 -6.46 12.93 15.66
N LEU A 175 -6.71 13.92 14.79
CA LEU A 175 -6.71 15.35 15.12
C LEU A 175 -7.96 15.77 15.90
N THR A 176 -9.14 15.24 15.55
CA THR A 176 -10.42 15.49 16.24
C THR A 176 -10.53 14.77 17.59
N GLY A 177 -9.51 14.00 18.00
CA GLY A 177 -9.44 13.47 19.37
C GLY A 177 -10.55 12.48 19.74
N LYS A 178 -11.30 11.89 18.79
CA LYS A 178 -12.32 10.86 19.10
C LYS A 178 -11.73 9.52 19.60
N LEU A 179 -10.42 9.46 19.83
CA LEU A 179 -9.73 8.41 20.60
C LEU A 179 -9.48 8.79 22.07
N VAL A 180 -9.97 9.94 22.54
CA VAL A 180 -10.07 10.23 23.97
C VAL A 180 -11.31 9.48 24.50
N VAL A 181 -11.04 8.30 25.07
CA VAL A 181 -11.80 7.67 26.15
C VAL A 181 -13.29 7.44 25.85
N LYS A 182 -13.66 6.21 25.46
CA LYS A 182 -14.88 5.63 26.03
C LYS A 182 -14.49 5.20 27.45
N PRO A 183 -14.87 5.90 28.52
CA PRO A 183 -14.81 5.29 29.83
C PRO A 183 -15.79 4.13 29.76
N LYS A 184 -15.37 2.94 30.19
CA LYS A 184 -16.32 1.89 30.56
C LYS A 184 -17.20 2.52 31.65
N MET A 185 -18.41 2.95 31.28
CA MET A 185 -19.44 3.24 32.26
C MET A 185 -20.06 1.90 32.64
N LYS A 186 -19.77 1.53 33.90
CA LYS A 186 -20.40 0.56 34.80
C LYS A 186 -21.14 -0.62 34.18
#